data_AF-A0A7T8GXA4-F1
#
_entry.id   AF-A0A7T8GXA4-F1
#
_cell.length_a   1.000
_cell.length_b   1.000
_cell.length_c   1.000
_cell.angle_alpha   90.00
_cell.angle_beta   90.00
_cell.angle_gamma   90.00
#
_symmetry.space_group_name_H-M   'P 1'
#
loop_
_entity.id
_entity.type
_entity.pdbx_description
1 polymer ?
#
loop_
_entity_poly.entity_id
_entity_poly.type
_entity_poly.pdbx_seq_one_letter_code
_entity_poly.pdbx_strand_id
1 'polypeptide(L)'
;MTAVLSGPLDGRFMDRPFLLDLLDILAANNKNIKQAVTGTLFKVFGEDLDFNSLHLLITEGATYCLKAGRGLKELFPNMMHVACICHALIRVAELVRYEFPLVDELISEIKKVFVKAPRRNKALAASG
;
A
#
# COMPACT_ATOMS: atom_id res chain seq x y z
N MET A 1 -1.09 -6.11 -6.39
CA MET A 1 -2.05 -4.99 -6.37
C MET A 1 -1.51 -3.81 -5.57
N THR A 2 -1.19 -2.72 -6.26
CA THR A 2 -0.67 -1.45 -5.73
C THR A 2 -1.67 -0.35 -6.08
N ALA A 3 -2.09 0.43 -5.09
CA ALA A 3 -2.98 1.57 -5.30
C ALA A 3 -2.17 2.87 -5.28
N VAL A 4 -2.45 3.77 -6.22
CA VAL A 4 -1.92 5.14 -6.22
C VAL A 4 -3.06 6.07 -5.81
N LEU A 5 -2.93 6.66 -4.62
CA LEU A 5 -3.88 7.62 -4.06
C LEU A 5 -3.30 9.02 -4.15
N SER A 6 -4.13 9.99 -4.52
CA SER A 6 -3.76 11.41 -4.52
C SER A 6 -4.80 12.24 -3.80
N GLY A 7 -4.32 13.28 -3.12
CA GLY A 7 -5.14 14.26 -2.42
C GLY A 7 -4.31 15.51 -2.14
N PRO A 8 -4.95 16.67 -1.95
CA PRO A 8 -4.23 17.89 -1.62
C PRO A 8 -3.57 17.79 -0.24
N LEU A 9 -2.45 18.50 -0.09
CA LEU A 9 -1.66 18.58 1.13
C LEU A 9 -1.84 19.95 1.79
N ASP A 10 -3.06 20.44 1.90
CA ASP A 10 -3.40 21.57 2.75
C ASP A 10 -3.91 20.99 4.07
N GLY A 11 -3.29 21.34 5.20
CA GLY A 11 -3.61 20.80 6.54
C GLY A 11 -5.05 21.06 7.05
N ARG A 12 -5.97 21.40 6.14
CA ARG A 12 -7.40 21.58 6.32
C ARG A 12 -8.23 20.51 5.60
N PHE A 13 -7.63 19.69 4.72
CA PHE A 13 -8.36 18.68 3.97
C PHE A 13 -8.73 17.48 4.85
N MET A 14 -10.02 17.40 5.15
CA MET A 14 -10.73 16.22 5.66
C MET A 14 -11.43 15.44 4.54
N ASP A 15 -11.24 15.80 3.25
CA ASP A 15 -11.84 15.05 2.15
C ASP A 15 -11.06 13.77 1.83
N ARG A 16 -11.79 12.79 1.29
CA ARG A 16 -11.25 11.46 1.01
C ARG A 16 -10.23 11.53 -0.13
N PRO A 17 -9.07 10.84 -0.02
CA PRO A 17 -8.14 10.74 -1.12
C PRO A 17 -8.83 10.10 -2.34
N PHE A 18 -8.45 10.55 -3.54
CA PHE A 18 -8.92 9.98 -4.78
C PHE A 18 -8.02 8.82 -5.20
N LEU A 19 -8.62 7.69 -5.57
CA LEU A 19 -7.91 6.60 -6.20
C LEU A 19 -7.64 6.98 -7.65
N LEU A 20 -6.36 7.18 -8.00
CA LEU A 20 -5.95 7.49 -9.37
C LEU A 20 -5.76 6.22 -10.20
N ASP A 21 -5.20 5.18 -9.60
CA ASP A 21 -4.95 3.93 -10.32
C ASP A 21 -4.83 2.73 -9.37
N LEU A 22 -5.18 1.56 -9.90
CA LEU A 22 -5.04 0.27 -9.22
C LEU A 22 -4.30 -0.68 -10.16
N LEU A 23 -3.02 -0.90 -9.86
CA LEU A 23 -2.10 -1.59 -10.76
C LEU A 23 -1.71 -2.94 -10.17
N ASP A 24 -1.57 -3.95 -11.03
CA ASP A 24 -0.92 -5.19 -10.61
C ASP A 24 0.55 -5.18 -11.01
N ILE A 25 1.41 -5.11 -10.00
CA ILE A 25 2.86 -5.05 -10.18
C ILE A 25 3.39 -6.47 -10.05
N LEU A 26 3.64 -7.12 -11.20
CA LEU A 26 4.07 -8.52 -11.28
C LEU A 26 5.41 -8.80 -10.58
N ALA A 27 6.28 -7.78 -10.48
CA ALA A 27 7.57 -7.90 -9.80
C ALA A 27 7.85 -6.68 -8.90
N ALA A 28 8.06 -6.95 -7.61
CA ALA A 28 8.37 -5.93 -6.59
C ALA A 28 9.82 -5.45 -6.71
N ASN A 29 10.07 -4.50 -7.61
CA ASN A 29 11.37 -3.86 -7.79
C ASN A 29 11.23 -2.34 -7.95
N ASN A 30 12.34 -1.62 -7.74
CA ASN A 30 12.32 -0.17 -7.74
C ASN A 30 11.87 0.42 -9.09
N LYS A 31 12.22 -0.20 -10.22
CA LYS A 31 11.88 0.31 -11.56
C LYS A 31 10.37 0.27 -11.78
N ASN A 32 9.75 -0.84 -11.41
CA ASN A 32 8.31 -1.03 -11.57
C ASN A 32 7.50 -0.09 -10.68
N ILE A 33 7.95 0.17 -9.44
CA ILE A 33 7.29 1.16 -8.57
C ILE A 33 7.39 2.57 -9.17
N LYS A 34 8.57 2.97 -9.66
CA LYS A 34 8.73 4.27 -10.33
C LYS A 34 7.80 4.38 -11.54
N GLN A 35 7.78 3.37 -12.39
CA GLN A 35 6.93 3.33 -13.59
C GLN A 35 5.45 3.36 -13.25
N ALA A 36 5.01 2.68 -12.20
CA ALA A 36 3.63 2.73 -11.73
C ALA A 36 3.24 4.17 -11.34
N VAL A 37 4.04 4.84 -10.50
CA VAL A 37 3.76 6.22 -10.06
C VAL A 37 3.80 7.19 -11.24
N THR A 38 4.88 7.20 -12.03
CA THR A 38 5.00 8.13 -13.16
C THR A 38 3.94 7.86 -14.21
N GLY A 39 3.66 6.59 -14.52
CA GLY A 39 2.66 6.19 -15.51
C GLY A 39 1.26 6.65 -15.11
N THR A 40 0.88 6.48 -13.85
CA THR A 40 -0.40 7.01 -13.33
C THR A 40 -0.45 8.54 -13.42
N LEU A 41 0.59 9.25 -13.01
CA LEU A 41 0.61 10.71 -13.07
C LEU A 41 0.53 11.23 -14.51
N PHE A 42 1.30 10.66 -15.44
CA PHE A 42 1.21 11.02 -16.86
C PHE A 42 -0.14 10.67 -17.48
N LYS A 43 -0.77 9.56 -17.07
CA LYS A 43 -2.11 9.18 -17.53
C LYS A 43 -3.19 10.17 -17.08
N VAL A 44 -3.05 10.74 -15.89
CA VAL A 44 -4.03 11.68 -15.31
C VAL A 44 -3.79 13.12 -15.79
N PHE A 45 -2.54 13.56 -15.80
CA PHE A 45 -2.19 14.98 -16.04
C PHE A 45 -1.61 15.25 -17.43
N GLY A 46 -1.15 14.23 -18.16
CA GLY A 46 -0.64 14.40 -19.53
C GLY A 46 0.47 15.45 -19.63
N GLU A 47 0.30 16.40 -20.55
CA GLU A 47 1.22 17.54 -20.75
C GLU A 47 1.15 18.59 -19.62
N ASP A 48 0.07 18.61 -18.85
CA ASP A 48 -0.14 19.54 -17.72
C ASP A 48 0.53 19.07 -16.42
N LEU A 49 1.32 17.98 -16.47
CA LEU A 49 2.02 17.46 -15.29
C LEU A 49 3.12 18.43 -14.83
N ASP A 50 2.84 19.18 -13.77
CA ASP A 50 3.86 19.95 -13.06
C ASP A 50 4.66 19.07 -12.10
N PHE A 51 5.93 18.85 -12.40
CA PHE A 51 6.86 18.08 -11.58
C PHE A 51 7.14 18.71 -10.20
N ASN A 52 6.78 19.97 -9.98
CA ASN A 52 6.90 20.65 -8.69
C ASN A 52 5.66 20.47 -7.80
N SER A 53 4.55 19.97 -8.36
CA SER A 53 3.26 19.84 -7.66
C SER A 53 3.18 18.61 -6.75
N LEU A 54 4.03 17.60 -6.96
CA LEU A 54 4.08 16.42 -6.11
C LEU A 54 4.93 16.69 -4.86
N HIS A 55 4.27 16.80 -3.71
CA HIS A 55 4.93 17.17 -2.44
C HIS A 55 5.18 15.99 -1.50
N LEU A 56 4.38 14.92 -1.59
CA LEU A 56 4.47 13.80 -0.66
C LEU A 56 4.22 12.48 -1.39
N LEU A 57 5.13 11.53 -1.19
CA LEU A 57 5.00 10.15 -1.61
C LEU A 57 5.08 9.26 -0.37
N ILE A 58 4.05 8.47 -0.13
CA ILE A 58 4.02 7.48 0.95
C ILE A 58 4.08 6.08 0.33
N THR A 59 5.06 5.28 0.72
CA THR A 59 5.16 3.88 0.26
C THR A 59 5.48 2.95 1.42
N GLU A 60 5.37 1.64 1.23
CA GLU A 60 5.99 0.67 2.13
C GLU A 60 7.50 0.97 2.34
N GLY A 61 8.02 0.62 3.52
CA GLY A 61 9.42 0.78 3.91
C GLY A 61 10.42 -0.26 3.36
N ALA A 62 10.02 -1.08 2.37
CA ALA A 62 10.92 -2.04 1.74
C ALA A 62 12.04 -1.33 0.95
N THR A 63 13.19 -2.00 0.85
CA THR A 63 14.41 -1.46 0.22
C THR A 63 14.20 -1.00 -1.23
N TYR A 64 13.37 -1.73 -2.00
CA TYR A 64 13.05 -1.36 -3.37
C TYR A 64 12.16 -0.11 -3.46
N CYS A 65 11.24 0.10 -2.51
CA CYS A 65 10.44 1.32 -2.40
C CYS A 65 11.30 2.53 -2.03
N LEU A 66 12.25 2.37 -1.09
CA LEU A 66 13.23 3.41 -0.73
C LEU A 66 14.11 3.80 -1.93
N LYS A 67 14.50 2.83 -2.76
CA LYS A 67 15.25 3.10 -4.00
C LYS A 67 14.37 3.76 -5.06
N ALA A 68 13.10 3.38 -5.17
CA ALA A 68 12.16 4.01 -6.07
C ALA A 68 11.88 5.47 -5.69
N GLY A 69 11.61 5.75 -4.42
CA GLY A 69 11.37 7.10 -3.90
C GLY A 69 12.56 8.03 -4.12
N ARG A 70 13.79 7.55 -3.92
CA ARG A 70 15.00 8.32 -4.28
C ARG A 70 15.06 8.66 -5.77
N GLY A 71 14.78 7.70 -6.65
CA GLY A 71 14.75 7.97 -8.09
C GLY A 71 13.58 8.87 -8.52
N LEU A 72 12.45 8.84 -7.80
CA LEU A 72 11.34 9.76 -8.05
C LEU A 72 11.63 11.17 -7.56
N LYS A 73 12.43 11.34 -6.49
CA LYS A 73 12.88 12.65 -6.00
C LYS A 73 13.70 13.42 -7.03
N GLU A 74 14.47 12.71 -7.85
CA GLU A 74 15.22 13.30 -8.97
C GLU A 74 14.28 13.88 -10.04
N LEU A 75 13.12 13.26 -10.24
CA LEU A 75 12.10 13.70 -11.22
C LEU A 75 11.13 14.74 -10.64
N PHE A 76 10.78 14.61 -9.36
CA PHE A 76 9.87 15.49 -8.62
C PHE A 76 10.64 16.19 -7.49
N PRO A 77 11.31 17.32 -7.76
CA PRO A 77 12.30 17.91 -6.85
C PRO A 77 11.72 18.33 -5.50
N ASN A 78 10.44 18.69 -5.43
CA ASN A 78 9.77 19.09 -4.18
C ASN A 78 9.19 17.92 -3.38
N MET A 79 9.15 16.71 -3.93
CA MET A 79 8.52 15.55 -3.30
C MET A 79 9.26 15.08 -2.05
N MET A 80 8.60 14.92 -0.91
CA MET A 80 9.16 14.19 0.23
C MET A 80 8.77 12.71 0.14
N HIS A 81 9.72 11.80 0.31
CA HIS A 81 9.43 10.38 0.41
C HIS A 81 9.32 9.94 1.87
N VAL A 82 8.17 9.39 2.26
CA VAL A 82 7.92 8.86 3.61
C VAL A 82 7.65 7.36 3.51
N ALA A 83 8.41 6.57 4.26
CA ALA A 83 8.15 5.16 4.42
C ALA A 83 7.03 4.93 5.44
N CYS A 84 5.99 4.16 5.09
CA CYS A 84 4.93 3.81 6.01
C CYS A 84 5.48 2.94 7.14
N ILE A 85 5.10 3.30 8.38
CA ILE A 85 5.31 2.50 9.59
C ILE A 85 4.43 1.24 9.66
N CYS A 86 3.54 1.04 8.68
CA CYS A 86 2.63 -0.09 8.56
C CYS A 86 3.35 -1.43 8.80
N HIS A 87 4.52 -1.61 8.16
CA HIS A 87 5.32 -2.82 8.33
C HIS A 87 5.88 -2.96 9.74
N ALA A 88 6.31 -1.87 10.36
CA ALA A 88 6.77 -1.89 11.75
C ALA A 88 5.63 -2.27 12.70
N LEU A 89 4.41 -1.76 12.48
CA LEU A 89 3.23 -2.13 13.26
C LEU A 89 2.89 -3.62 13.11
N ILE A 90 2.98 -4.16 11.89
CA ILE A 90 2.81 -5.60 11.64
C ILE A 90 3.86 -6.41 12.41
N ARG A 91 5.13 -6.00 12.38
CA ARG A 91 6.20 -6.68 13.15
C ARG A 91 5.95 -6.67 14.65
N VAL A 92 5.46 -5.55 15.20
CA VAL A 92 5.06 -5.47 16.61
C VAL A 92 3.92 -6.45 16.90
N ALA A 93 2.91 -6.53 16.02
CA ALA A 93 1.83 -7.50 16.18
C ALA A 93 2.32 -8.96 16.10
N GLU A 94 3.30 -9.25 15.22
CA GLU A 94 3.95 -10.57 15.16
C GLU A 94 4.69 -10.90 16.47
N LEU A 95 5.39 -9.93 17.05
CA LEU A 95 6.07 -10.11 18.34
C LEU A 95 5.07 -10.38 19.46
N VAL A 96 3.97 -9.61 19.54
CA VAL A 96 2.89 -9.88 20.51
C VAL A 96 2.36 -11.31 20.34
N ARG A 97 2.14 -11.78 19.11
CA ARG A 97 1.70 -13.17 18.86
C ARG A 97 2.71 -14.20 19.36
N TYR A 98 4.01 -13.92 19.20
CA TYR A 98 5.08 -14.79 19.70
C TYR A 98 5.13 -14.85 21.23
N GLU A 99 4.98 -13.71 21.91
CA GLU A 99 5.01 -13.62 23.38
C GLU A 99 3.76 -14.21 24.06
N PHE A 100 2.63 -14.29 23.36
CA PHE A 100 1.35 -14.79 23.89
C PHE A 100 0.85 -16.03 23.13
N PRO A 101 1.55 -17.17 23.19
CA PRO A 101 1.26 -18.34 22.35
C PRO A 101 -0.14 -18.95 22.60
N LEU A 102 -0.65 -18.90 23.84
CA LEU A 102 -2.00 -19.40 24.16
C LEU A 102 -3.11 -18.56 23.50
N VAL A 103 -2.90 -17.25 23.38
CA VAL A 103 -3.84 -16.37 22.67
C VAL A 103 -3.77 -16.65 21.18
N ASP A 104 -2.57 -16.88 20.63
CA ASP A 104 -2.44 -17.25 19.23
C ASP A 104 -3.07 -18.61 18.91
N GLU A 105 -2.92 -19.59 19.81
CA GLU A 105 -3.58 -20.89 19.72
C GLU A 105 -5.11 -20.74 19.76
N LEU A 106 -5.65 -19.98 20.71
CA LEU A 106 -7.09 -19.71 20.78
C LEU A 106 -7.61 -19.08 19.49
N ILE A 107 -6.91 -18.09 18.95
CA ILE A 107 -7.26 -17.45 17.67
C ILE A 107 -7.21 -18.49 16.53
N SER A 108 -6.22 -19.38 16.52
CA SER A 108 -6.09 -20.47 15.54
C SER A 108 -7.27 -21.44 15.62
N GLU A 109 -7.68 -21.88 16.81
CA GLU A 109 -8.83 -22.76 17.00
C GLU A 109 -10.14 -22.09 16.53
N ILE A 110 -10.33 -20.82 16.85
CA ILE A 110 -11.49 -20.05 16.36
C ILE A 110 -11.49 -19.97 14.83
N LYS A 111 -10.33 -19.71 14.19
CA LYS A 111 -10.21 -19.69 12.73
C LYS A 111 -10.61 -21.04 12.11
N LYS A 112 -10.22 -22.16 12.72
CA LYS A 112 -10.60 -23.51 12.25
C LYS A 112 -12.11 -23.72 12.26
N VAL A 113 -12.82 -23.22 13.27
CA VAL A 113 -14.29 -23.27 13.34
C VAL A 113 -14.92 -22.55 12.14
N PHE A 114 -14.41 -21.36 11.79
CA PHE A 114 -14.93 -20.60 10.66
C PHE A 114 -14.61 -21.22 9.29
N VAL A 115 -13.41 -21.78 9.10
CA VAL A 115 -13.04 -22.49 7.85
C VAL A 115 -13.90 -23.73 7.64
N LYS A 116 -14.30 -24.41 8.71
CA LYS A 116 -15.16 -25.60 8.65
C LYS A 116 -16.65 -25.28 8.60
N ALA A 117 -17.05 -24.01 8.65
CA ALA A 117 -18.46 -23.62 8.69
C ALA A 117 -19.17 -23.94 7.36
N PRO A 118 -20.15 -24.86 7.32
CA PRO A 118 -20.78 -25.31 6.07
C PRO A 118 -21.46 -24.19 5.29
N ARG A 119 -22.04 -23.21 5.99
CA ARG A 119 -22.66 -22.02 5.37
C ARG A 119 -21.64 -21.18 4.61
N ARG A 120 -20.43 -20.99 5.14
CA ARG A 120 -19.37 -20.20 4.49
C ARG A 120 -18.82 -20.93 3.26
N ASN A 121 -18.62 -22.23 3.38
CA ASN A 121 -18.10 -23.05 2.27
C ASN A 121 -19.09 -23.12 1.10
N LYS A 122 -20.40 -23.21 1.40
CA LYS A 122 -21.45 -23.11 0.37
C LYS A 122 -21.49 -21.75 -0.33
N ALA A 123 -21.34 -20.66 0.42
CA ALA A 123 -21.29 -19.32 -0.17
C ALA A 123 -20.06 -19.11 -1.06
N LEU A 124 -18.88 -19.58 -0.63
CA LEU A 124 -17.63 -19.55 -1.40
C LEU A 124 -17.72 -20.40 -2.69
N ALA A 125 -18.30 -21.59 -2.62
CA ALA A 125 -18.47 -22.47 -3.77
C ALA A 125 -19.49 -21.94 -4.81
N ALA A 126 -20.39 -21.04 -4.40
CA ALA A 126 -21.36 -20.41 -5.29
C ALA A 126 -20.85 -19.12 -5.96
N SER A 127 -19.67 -18.64 -5.58
CA SER A 127 -19.06 -17.39 -6.06
C SER A 127 -17.88 -17.59 -7.04
N GLY A 128 -17.57 -18.84 -7.40
CA GLY A 128 -16.61 -19.19 -8.45
C GLY A 128 -17.32 -19.81 -9.64
#